data_AF-V5GYY4-F1
#
_entry.id   AF-V5GYY4-F1
#
_cell.length_a   1.000
_cell.length_b   1.000
_cell.length_c   1.000
_cell.angle_alpha   90.00
_cell.angle_beta   90.00
_cell.angle_gamma   90.00
#
_symmetry.space_group_name_H-M   'P 1'
#
loop_
_entity.id
_entity.type
_entity.pdbx_description
1 polymer ?
#
loop_
_entity_poly.entity_id
_entity_poly.type
_entity_poly.pdbx_seq_one_letter_code
_entity_poly.pdbx_strand_id
1 'polypeptide(L)'
;QRKKRAYTSRLTPQQEQALAELSLDKETSCETKKKLNEKLKELDRPKGARTAFVLFSSAMRKQLQDKTPKEMMTHLGTLWKQLPEDKKQHYVKQAEGDRQRYTRGMQAWTKRLEDQGQRDILEDLKQDIKDIRKGKQQDLRATKVKDISCRRFDGRRVAEDQVAFLCKIECKIF
;
A
#
# COMPACT_ATOMS: atom_id res chain seq x y z
N GLN A 1 -16.34 -23.68 3.58
CA GLN A 1 -15.42 -24.79 3.92
C GLN A 1 -15.29 -25.87 2.82
N ARG A 2 -16.38 -26.44 2.26
CA ARG A 2 -16.32 -27.47 1.18
C ARG A 2 -15.44 -27.09 -0.03
N LYS A 3 -15.54 -25.85 -0.51
CA LYS A 3 -14.73 -25.35 -1.64
C LYS A 3 -13.22 -25.28 -1.33
N LYS A 4 -12.83 -24.95 -0.10
CA LYS A 4 -11.41 -24.91 0.34
C LYS A 4 -10.82 -26.32 0.34
N ARG A 5 -11.54 -27.29 0.92
CA ARG A 5 -11.13 -28.71 0.97
C ARG A 5 -11.01 -29.33 -0.43
N ALA A 6 -11.97 -29.06 -1.31
CA ALA A 6 -11.93 -29.55 -2.70
C ALA A 6 -10.81 -28.90 -3.53
N TYR A 7 -10.37 -27.70 -3.15
CA TYR A 7 -9.25 -27.02 -3.79
C TYR A 7 -7.92 -27.57 -3.28
N THR A 8 -7.75 -27.72 -1.97
CA THR A 8 -6.53 -28.28 -1.38
C THR A 8 -6.30 -29.73 -1.82
N SER A 9 -7.36 -30.54 -1.94
CA SER A 9 -7.23 -31.93 -2.40
C SER A 9 -6.81 -32.08 -3.87
N ARG A 10 -6.85 -30.99 -4.66
CA ARG A 10 -6.47 -30.98 -6.08
C ARG A 10 -5.05 -30.43 -6.31
N LEU A 11 -4.37 -29.96 -5.27
CA LEU A 11 -3.03 -29.41 -5.39
C LEU A 11 -1.99 -30.53 -5.46
N THR A 12 -0.96 -30.32 -6.28
CA THR A 12 0.23 -31.18 -6.24
C THR A 12 1.13 -30.79 -5.07
N PRO A 13 1.93 -31.70 -4.51
CA PRO A 13 2.86 -31.37 -3.43
C PRO A 13 3.79 -30.19 -3.77
N GLN A 14 4.21 -30.09 -5.04
CA GLN A 14 5.02 -28.97 -5.53
C GLN A 14 4.25 -27.63 -5.54
N GLN A 15 2.96 -27.64 -5.87
CA GLN A 15 2.12 -26.45 -5.81
C GLN A 15 1.83 -26.02 -4.38
N GLU A 16 1.63 -26.97 -3.46
CA GLU A 16 1.46 -26.67 -2.03
C GLU A 16 2.70 -26.01 -1.43
N GLN A 17 3.89 -26.56 -1.74
CA GLN A 17 5.16 -25.97 -1.34
C GLN A 17 5.33 -24.55 -1.89
N ALA A 18 5.09 -24.34 -3.19
CA ALA A 18 5.16 -23.00 -3.79
C ALA A 18 4.16 -22.02 -3.18
N LEU A 19 2.95 -22.46 -2.82
CA LEU A 19 1.97 -21.61 -2.12
C LEU A 19 2.41 -21.27 -0.70
N ALA A 20 3.06 -22.21 0.01
CA ALA A 20 3.59 -21.99 1.35
C ALA A 20 4.76 -21.00 1.33
N GLU A 21 5.70 -21.12 0.39
CA GLU A 21 6.80 -20.16 0.19
C GLU A 21 6.25 -18.75 -0.08
N LEU A 22 5.28 -18.61 -0.97
CA LEU A 22 4.64 -17.32 -1.26
C LEU A 22 3.88 -16.74 -0.05
N SER A 23 3.34 -17.58 0.83
CA SER A 23 2.70 -17.12 2.08
C SER A 23 3.75 -16.57 3.04
N LEU A 24 4.85 -17.30 3.24
CA LEU A 24 5.95 -16.90 4.09
C LEU A 24 6.58 -15.59 3.61
N ASP A 25 6.79 -15.43 2.31
CA ASP A 25 7.29 -14.19 1.70
C ASP A 25 6.35 -13.00 1.95
N LYS A 26 5.03 -13.23 1.90
CA LYS A 26 4.04 -12.19 2.19
C LYS A 26 4.02 -11.81 3.66
N GLU A 27 4.11 -12.79 4.55
CA GLU A 27 4.15 -12.58 6.00
C GLU A 27 5.40 -11.81 6.40
N THR A 28 6.58 -12.25 5.95
CA THR A 28 7.86 -11.56 6.18
C THR A 28 7.86 -10.15 5.57
N SER A 29 7.29 -9.97 4.37
CA SER A 29 7.12 -8.63 3.76
C SER A 29 6.17 -7.72 4.54
N CYS A 30 5.10 -8.27 5.12
CA CYS A 30 4.18 -7.52 5.98
C CYS A 30 4.86 -7.12 7.29
N GLU A 31 5.60 -8.06 7.90
CA GLU A 31 6.26 -7.85 9.18
C GLU A 31 7.42 -6.86 9.09
N THR A 32 8.25 -6.95 8.05
CA THR A 32 9.31 -5.95 7.77
C THR A 32 8.73 -4.54 7.61
N LYS A 33 7.62 -4.39 6.86
CA LYS A 33 6.91 -3.11 6.73
C LYS A 33 6.34 -2.62 8.06
N LYS A 34 5.81 -3.53 8.90
CA LYS A 34 5.28 -3.20 10.22
C LYS A 34 6.39 -2.69 11.15
N LYS A 35 7.49 -3.43 11.27
CA LYS A 35 8.67 -3.06 12.06
C LYS A 35 9.25 -1.71 11.62
N LEU A 36 9.35 -1.46 10.31
CA LEU A 36 9.78 -0.15 9.82
C LEU A 36 8.83 0.97 10.26
N ASN A 37 7.52 0.78 10.12
CA ASN A 37 6.54 1.79 10.53
C ASN A 37 6.57 2.05 12.05
N GLU A 38 6.84 1.04 12.87
CA GLU A 38 7.04 1.16 14.32
C GLU A 38 8.28 2.00 14.62
N LYS A 39 9.44 1.67 14.05
CA LYS A 39 10.68 2.47 14.19
C LYS A 39 10.48 3.93 13.75
N LEU A 40 9.77 4.15 12.64
CA LEU A 40 9.47 5.50 12.15
C LEU A 40 8.57 6.28 13.12
N LYS A 41 7.66 5.59 13.82
CA LYS A 41 6.77 6.18 14.82
C LYS A 41 7.52 6.49 16.11
N GLU A 42 8.41 5.60 16.55
CA GLU A 42 9.26 5.80 17.73
C GLU A 42 10.18 7.01 17.59
N LEU A 43 10.69 7.26 16.38
CA LEU A 43 11.55 8.39 16.10
C LEU A 43 10.77 9.70 15.82
N ASP A 44 9.45 9.70 16.00
CA ASP A 44 8.57 10.85 15.70
C ASP A 44 8.76 11.40 14.28
N ARG A 45 8.95 10.51 13.29
CA ARG A 45 9.11 10.96 11.90
C ARG A 45 7.86 11.74 11.46
N PRO A 46 8.02 12.95 10.89
CA PRO A 46 6.91 13.72 10.36
C PRO A 46 6.07 12.91 9.36
N LYS A 47 4.74 12.95 9.51
CA LYS A 47 3.82 12.33 8.55
C LYS A 47 3.95 12.99 7.18
N GLY A 48 3.86 12.18 6.12
CA GLY A 48 3.99 12.63 4.74
C GLY A 48 3.04 13.77 4.35
N ALA A 49 3.47 14.59 3.39
CA ALA A 49 2.65 15.67 2.83
C ALA A 49 1.35 15.13 2.25
N ARG A 50 0.23 15.80 2.57
CA ARG A 50 -1.09 15.45 2.05
C ARG A 50 -1.25 15.99 0.63
N THR A 51 -1.82 15.19 -0.26
CA THR A 51 -2.15 15.63 -1.62
C THR A 51 -3.49 16.37 -1.65
N ALA A 52 -3.74 17.13 -2.72
CA ALA A 52 -5.00 17.86 -2.90
C ALA A 52 -6.23 16.95 -2.77
N PHE A 53 -6.17 15.75 -3.35
CA PHE A 53 -7.24 14.75 -3.23
C PHE A 53 -7.42 14.22 -1.81
N VAL A 54 -6.34 14.03 -1.04
CA VAL A 54 -6.44 13.61 0.37
C VAL A 54 -7.12 14.68 1.22
N LEU A 55 -6.83 15.95 0.96
CA LEU A 55 -7.49 17.07 1.63
C LEU A 55 -8.98 17.15 1.27
N PHE A 56 -9.30 17.06 -0.02
CA PHE A 56 -10.68 17.00 -0.52
C PHE A 56 -11.47 15.83 0.07
N SER A 57 -10.91 14.60 -0.02
CA SER A 57 -11.57 13.40 0.51
C SER A 57 -11.76 13.49 2.02
N SER A 58 -10.81 14.06 2.77
CA SER A 58 -10.96 14.27 4.22
C SER A 58 -12.08 15.27 4.55
N ALA A 59 -12.28 16.31 3.75
CA ALA A 59 -13.37 17.28 3.94
C ALA A 59 -14.73 16.66 3.63
N MET A 60 -14.83 15.91 2.53
CA MET A 60 -16.07 15.28 2.07
C MET A 60 -16.45 14.02 2.84
N ARG A 61 -15.49 13.33 3.47
CA ARG A 61 -15.76 12.14 4.29
C ARG A 61 -16.74 12.42 5.43
N LYS A 62 -16.70 13.63 6.01
CA LYS A 62 -17.65 14.06 7.05
C LYS A 62 -19.10 14.15 6.54
N GLN A 63 -19.28 14.37 5.24
CA GLN A 63 -20.59 14.52 4.59
C GLN A 63 -21.14 13.17 4.09
N LEU A 64 -20.30 12.13 4.02
CA LEU A 64 -20.63 10.83 3.42
C LEU A 64 -20.56 9.68 4.43
N GLN A 65 -20.89 9.94 5.70
CA GLN A 65 -20.73 8.97 6.79
C GLN A 65 -21.64 7.74 6.64
N ASP A 66 -22.73 7.84 5.87
CA ASP A 66 -23.73 6.78 5.74
C ASP A 66 -23.36 5.66 4.75
N LYS A 67 -22.26 5.81 3.99
CA LYS A 67 -21.86 4.85 2.94
C LYS A 67 -20.74 3.93 3.39
N THR A 68 -20.66 2.74 2.80
CA THR A 68 -19.52 1.85 3.03
C THR A 68 -18.21 2.53 2.59
N PRO A 69 -17.06 2.27 3.25
CA PRO A 69 -15.79 2.92 2.90
C PRO A 69 -15.36 2.72 1.44
N LYS A 70 -15.74 1.58 0.85
CA LYS A 70 -15.43 1.24 -0.54
C LYS A 70 -16.22 2.12 -1.52
N GLU A 71 -17.54 2.20 -1.35
CA GLU A 71 -18.41 3.01 -2.20
C GLU A 71 -18.12 4.49 -2.04
N MET A 72 -17.81 4.92 -0.82
CA MET A 72 -17.39 6.29 -0.51
C MET A 72 -16.15 6.69 -1.32
N MET A 73 -15.10 5.86 -1.35
CA MET A 73 -13.88 6.17 -2.10
C MET A 73 -14.13 6.25 -3.61
N THR A 74 -14.96 5.34 -4.15
CA THR A 74 -15.35 5.38 -5.57
C THR A 74 -16.08 6.69 -5.90
N HIS A 75 -17.04 7.08 -5.05
CA HIS A 75 -17.81 8.32 -5.23
C HIS A 75 -16.95 9.58 -5.08
N LEU A 76 -16.01 9.61 -4.14
CA LEU A 76 -15.06 10.72 -3.99
C LEU A 76 -14.15 10.85 -5.22
N GLY A 77 -13.73 9.72 -5.80
CA GLY A 77 -12.93 9.71 -7.02
C GLY A 77 -13.68 10.28 -8.23
N THR A 78 -14.96 9.99 -8.38
CA THR A 78 -15.79 10.57 -9.46
C THR A 78 -16.05 12.06 -9.22
N LEU A 79 -16.40 12.46 -8.00
CA LEU A 79 -16.59 13.87 -7.62
C LEU A 79 -15.34 14.70 -7.88
N TRP A 80 -14.16 14.20 -7.50
CA TRP A 80 -12.90 14.91 -7.74
C TRP A 80 -12.64 15.14 -9.23
N LYS A 81 -12.94 14.16 -10.09
CA LYS A 81 -12.77 14.33 -11.54
C LYS A 81 -13.70 15.40 -12.10
N GLN A 82 -14.96 15.41 -11.65
CA GLN A 82 -16.01 16.34 -12.07
C GLN A 82 -15.88 17.74 -11.44
N LEU A 83 -15.07 17.90 -10.38
CA LEU A 83 -14.92 19.17 -9.67
C LEU A 83 -14.34 20.25 -10.63
N PRO A 84 -14.88 21.48 -10.61
CA PRO A 84 -14.36 22.59 -11.41
C PRO A 84 -12.94 22.95 -10.97
N GLU A 85 -12.18 23.49 -11.91
CA GLU A 85 -10.76 23.76 -11.70
C GLU A 85 -10.52 24.75 -10.57
N ASP A 86 -11.36 25.78 -10.42
CA ASP A 86 -11.24 26.76 -9.33
C ASP A 86 -11.27 26.12 -7.94
N LYS A 87 -12.17 25.15 -7.74
CA LYS A 87 -12.28 24.40 -6.49
C LYS A 87 -11.11 23.42 -6.33
N LYS A 88 -10.63 22.81 -7.41
CA LYS A 88 -9.42 21.96 -7.37
C LYS A 88 -8.20 22.78 -6.96
N GLN A 89 -8.03 23.97 -7.55
CA GLN A 89 -6.93 24.89 -7.27
C GLN A 89 -6.87 25.31 -5.81
N HIS A 90 -8.03 25.52 -5.15
CA HIS A 90 -8.07 25.73 -3.71
C HIS A 90 -7.37 24.60 -2.93
N TYR A 91 -7.68 23.33 -3.25
CA TYR A 91 -7.05 22.17 -2.59
C TYR A 91 -5.58 21.97 -3.00
N VAL A 92 -5.20 22.35 -4.22
CA VAL A 92 -3.80 22.33 -4.66
C VAL A 92 -2.97 23.30 -3.84
N LYS A 93 -3.43 24.54 -3.65
CA LYS A 93 -2.75 25.52 -2.78
C LYS A 93 -2.59 25.02 -1.34
N GLN A 94 -3.63 24.38 -0.79
CA GLN A 94 -3.53 23.76 0.54
C GLN A 94 -2.51 22.62 0.57
N ALA A 95 -2.47 21.78 -0.47
CA ALA A 95 -1.50 20.68 -0.58
C ALA A 95 -0.06 21.20 -0.70
N GLU A 96 0.16 22.33 -1.37
CA GLU A 96 1.46 23.00 -1.42
C GLU A 96 1.89 23.50 -0.04
N GLY A 97 1.00 24.12 0.72
CA GLY A 97 1.26 24.48 2.11
C GLY A 97 1.60 23.26 2.98
N ASP A 98 0.87 22.16 2.80
CA ASP A 98 1.13 20.88 3.45
C ASP A 98 2.52 20.31 3.10
N ARG A 99 2.92 20.44 1.83
CA ARG A 99 4.24 20.04 1.34
C ARG A 99 5.34 20.84 2.04
N GLN A 100 5.19 22.16 2.13
CA GLN A 100 6.16 23.01 2.82
C GLN A 100 6.26 22.66 4.31
N ARG A 101 5.11 22.44 4.98
CA ARG A 101 5.05 21.96 6.37
C ARG A 101 5.81 20.65 6.55
N TYR A 102 5.62 19.67 5.67
CA TYR A 102 6.35 18.41 5.70
C TYR A 102 7.85 18.61 5.45
N THR A 103 8.25 19.42 4.48
CA THR A 103 9.66 19.70 4.19
C THR A 103 10.38 20.30 5.39
N ARG A 104 9.79 21.32 6.03
CA ARG A 104 10.35 21.94 7.25
C ARG A 104 10.43 20.94 8.41
N GLY A 105 9.37 20.16 8.62
CA GLY A 105 9.35 19.12 9.64
C GLY A 105 10.43 18.05 9.42
N MET A 106 10.61 17.60 8.18
CA MET A 106 11.64 16.62 7.84
C MET A 106 13.05 17.16 8.04
N GLN A 107 13.31 18.42 7.67
CA GLN A 107 14.61 19.06 7.92
C GLN A 107 14.91 19.15 9.42
N ALA A 108 13.96 19.60 10.22
CA ALA A 108 14.10 19.67 11.68
C ALA A 108 14.31 18.29 12.30
N TRP A 109 13.57 17.28 11.84
CA TRP A 109 13.70 15.89 12.29
C TRP A 109 15.06 15.30 11.96
N THR A 110 15.54 15.47 10.72
CA THR A 110 16.86 15.00 10.31
C THR A 110 17.97 15.66 11.12
N LYS A 111 17.90 16.98 11.29
CA LYS A 111 18.86 17.72 12.12
C LYS A 111 18.87 17.22 13.57
N ARG A 112 17.69 17.02 14.18
CA ARG A 112 17.57 16.47 15.53
C ARG A 112 18.28 15.12 15.66
N LEU A 113 18.12 14.22 14.69
CA LEU A 113 18.77 12.90 14.74
C LEU A 113 20.28 12.98 14.53
N GLU A 114 20.74 13.89 13.66
CA GLU A 114 22.17 14.17 13.47
C GLU A 114 22.80 14.73 14.75
N ASP A 115 22.13 15.68 15.41
CA ASP A 115 22.57 16.27 16.68
C ASP A 115 22.60 15.21 17.81
N GLN A 116 21.72 14.20 17.74
CA GLN A 116 21.69 13.06 18.67
C GLN A 116 22.72 11.96 18.31
N GLY A 117 23.51 12.14 17.26
CA GLY A 117 24.51 11.16 16.81
C GLY A 117 23.91 9.89 16.18
N GLN A 118 22.61 9.88 15.88
CA GLN A 118 21.89 8.72 15.34
C GLN A 118 21.93 8.66 13.81
N ARG A 119 23.09 8.97 13.20
CA ARG A 119 23.27 8.96 11.74
C ARG A 119 22.99 7.58 11.14
N ASP A 120 23.49 6.52 11.77
CA ASP A 120 23.39 5.16 11.24
C ASP A 120 21.92 4.73 11.13
N ILE A 121 21.13 5.04 12.15
CA ILE A 121 19.67 4.80 12.15
C ILE A 121 18.99 5.54 10.99
N LEU A 122 19.40 6.78 10.71
CA LEU A 122 18.85 7.55 9.60
C LEU A 122 19.19 6.92 8.24
N GLU A 123 20.40 6.39 8.07
CA GLU A 123 20.83 5.72 6.83
C GLU A 123 20.13 4.38 6.63
N ASP A 124 20.03 3.57 7.68
CA ASP A 124 19.30 2.30 7.69
C ASP A 124 17.83 2.52 7.30
N LEU A 125 17.16 3.50 7.90
CA LEU A 125 15.77 3.83 7.57
C LEU A 125 15.62 4.27 6.11
N LYS A 126 16.57 5.06 5.59
CA LYS A 126 16.56 5.48 4.18
C LYS A 126 16.72 4.26 3.27
N GLN A 127 17.54 3.30 3.66
CA GLN A 127 17.79 2.07 2.90
C GLN A 127 16.57 1.15 2.91
N ASP A 128 16.00 0.88 4.09
CA ASP A 128 14.77 0.10 4.27
C ASP A 128 13.62 0.65 3.42
N ILE A 129 13.43 1.98 3.40
CA ILE A 129 12.41 2.64 2.57
C ILE A 129 12.67 2.43 1.08
N LYS A 130 13.94 2.51 0.64
CA LYS A 130 14.31 2.27 -0.77
C LYS A 130 14.05 0.83 -1.16
N ASP A 131 14.37 -0.13 -0.30
CA ASP A 131 14.24 -1.56 -0.61
C ASP A 131 12.77 -1.98 -0.65
N ILE A 132 11.93 -1.47 0.25
CA ILE A 132 10.46 -1.65 0.15
C ILE A 132 9.91 -1.08 -1.17
N ARG A 133 10.41 0.08 -1.62
CA ARG A 133 9.98 0.67 -2.89
C ARG A 133 10.44 -0.17 -4.09
N LYS A 134 11.67 -0.68 -4.08
CA LYS A 134 12.20 -1.57 -5.13
C LYS A 134 11.44 -2.88 -5.20
N GLY A 135 11.16 -3.51 -4.05
CA GLY A 135 10.35 -4.74 -3.97
C GLY A 135 8.99 -4.55 -4.65
N LYS A 136 8.26 -3.46 -4.32
CA LYS A 136 6.99 -3.13 -5.01
C LYS A 136 7.14 -2.97 -6.52
N GLN A 137 8.25 -2.40 -6.99
CA GLN A 137 8.49 -2.21 -8.42
C GLN A 137 8.81 -3.53 -9.13
N GLN A 138 9.54 -4.45 -8.47
CA GLN A 138 9.80 -5.79 -8.96
C GLN A 138 8.52 -6.61 -9.03
N ASP A 139 7.67 -6.56 -7.98
CA ASP A 139 6.36 -7.21 -7.96
C ASP A 139 5.47 -6.71 -9.10
N LEU A 140 5.34 -5.38 -9.27
CA LEU A 140 4.56 -4.78 -10.35
C LEU A 140 5.09 -5.16 -11.74
N ARG A 141 6.42 -5.28 -11.90
CA ARG A 141 7.03 -5.74 -13.15
C ARG A 141 6.75 -7.22 -13.39
N ALA A 142 6.83 -8.06 -12.37
CA ALA A 142 6.52 -9.49 -12.47
C ALA A 142 5.04 -9.73 -12.82
N THR A 143 4.11 -8.99 -12.19
CA THR A 143 2.68 -9.02 -12.56
C THR A 143 2.48 -8.54 -14.01
N LYS A 144 3.18 -7.46 -14.43
CA LYS A 144 3.08 -6.95 -15.80
C LYS A 144 3.67 -7.91 -16.84
N VAL A 145 4.76 -8.60 -16.54
CA VAL A 145 5.36 -9.63 -17.42
C VAL A 145 4.44 -10.85 -17.53
N LYS A 146 3.80 -11.28 -16.44
CA LYS A 146 2.76 -12.33 -16.45
C LYS A 146 1.56 -11.93 -17.31
N ASP A 147 1.09 -10.68 -17.22
CA ASP A 147 -0.01 -10.18 -18.06
C ASP A 147 0.36 -10.00 -19.53
N ILE A 148 1.64 -9.74 -19.85
CA ILE A 148 2.14 -9.60 -21.22
C ILE A 148 2.32 -10.99 -21.87
N SER A 149 2.85 -11.99 -21.15
CA SER A 149 3.00 -13.35 -21.68
C SER A 149 1.65 -14.10 -21.76
N CYS A 150 0.64 -13.66 -21.01
CA CYS A 150 -0.70 -14.29 -20.96
C CYS A 150 -1.68 -13.72 -22.02
N ARG A 151 -1.25 -12.84 -22.95
CA ARG A 151 -2.08 -12.41 -24.10
C ARG A 151 -2.09 -13.40 -25.28
N ARG A 152 -1.40 -14.53 -25.18
CA ARG A 152 -1.38 -15.57 -26.22
C ARG A 152 -1.18 -16.99 -25.65
N PHE A 153 -2.00 -17.39 -24.67
CA PHE A 153 -2.25 -18.82 -24.40
C PHE A 153 -3.48 -18.97 -23.50
N ASP A 154 -4.47 -19.72 -23.97
CA ASP A 154 -5.65 -20.13 -23.23
C ASP A 154 -5.27 -20.84 -21.91
N GLY A 155 -5.99 -20.50 -20.83
CA GLY A 155 -6.18 -21.37 -19.66
C GLY A 155 -4.93 -21.74 -18.85
N ARG A 156 -4.37 -20.79 -18.08
CA ARG A 156 -3.71 -21.09 -16.78
C ARG A 156 -3.31 -19.81 -16.02
N ARG A 157 -4.29 -19.19 -15.35
CA ARG A 157 -4.06 -18.10 -14.38
C ARG A 157 -4.58 -18.53 -13.01
N VAL A 158 -4.03 -19.63 -12.47
CA VAL A 158 -4.57 -20.26 -11.26
C VAL A 158 -3.82 -19.84 -9.99
N ALA A 159 -2.50 -19.63 -10.00
CA ALA A 159 -1.76 -19.45 -8.75
C ALA A 159 -1.98 -18.11 -8.01
N GLU A 160 -1.98 -16.96 -8.71
CA GLU A 160 -2.12 -15.64 -8.05
C GLU A 160 -3.56 -15.36 -7.60
N ASP A 161 -4.55 -15.75 -8.41
CA ASP A 161 -5.96 -15.66 -8.06
C ASP A 161 -6.37 -16.65 -6.97
N GLN A 162 -5.67 -17.80 -6.84
CA GLN A 162 -5.94 -18.78 -5.78
C GLN A 162 -5.48 -18.32 -4.39
N VAL A 163 -4.35 -17.62 -4.26
CA VAL A 163 -3.96 -17.04 -2.95
C VAL A 163 -4.92 -15.92 -2.56
N ALA A 164 -5.38 -15.11 -3.53
CA ALA A 164 -6.42 -14.12 -3.29
C ALA A 164 -7.79 -14.75 -2.96
N PHE A 165 -8.10 -15.93 -3.51
CA PHE A 165 -9.31 -16.71 -3.21
C PHE A 165 -9.26 -17.33 -1.81
N LEU A 166 -8.12 -17.88 -1.38
CA LEU A 166 -7.91 -18.38 -0.02
C LEU A 166 -7.99 -17.25 1.02
N CYS A 167 -7.35 -16.10 0.74
CA CYS A 167 -7.38 -14.93 1.63
C CYS A 167 -8.78 -14.26 1.68
N LYS A 168 -9.52 -14.20 0.56
CA LYS A 168 -10.93 -13.74 0.54
C LYS A 168 -11.90 -14.69 1.26
N ILE A 169 -11.60 -15.99 1.31
CA ILE A 169 -12.39 -16.96 2.08
C ILE A 169 -12.13 -16.78 3.59
N GLU A 170 -10.90 -16.45 3.99
CA GLU A 170 -10.55 -16.20 5.40
C GLU A 170 -11.14 -14.87 5.92
N CYS A 171 -11.22 -13.81 5.12
CA CYS A 171 -11.86 -12.54 5.51
C CYS A 171 -13.40 -12.54 5.50
N LYS A 172 -14.07 -13.64 5.13
CA LYS A 172 -15.55 -13.73 5.10
C LYS A 172 -16.13 -14.69 6.14
N ILE A 173 -15.25 -15.26 6.97
CA ILE A 173 -15.57 -16.17 8.09
C ILE A 173 -15.27 -15.49 9.45
N PHE A 174 -14.86 -14.21 9.42
CA PHE A 174 -14.86 -13.30 10.56
C PHE A 174 -15.73 -12.08 10.24
#